data_AF-A0A662QSL4-F1
#
_entry.id   AF-A0A662QSL4-F1
#
_cell.length_a   1.000
_cell.length_b   1.000
_cell.length_c   1.000
_cell.angle_alpha   90.00
_cell.angle_beta   90.00
_cell.angle_gamma   90.00
#
_symmetry.space_group_name_H-M   'P 1'
#
loop_
_entity.id
_entity.type
_entity.pdbx_description
1 polymer ?
#
loop_
_entity_poly.entity_id
_entity_poly.type
_entity_poly.pdbx_seq_one_letter_code
_entity_poly.pdbx_strand_id
1 'polypeptide(L)' 'MKILGICSSPREKSNTHLALPISMEEAKKEIEGTEIILLGKKTINQCVEGNCSVNNDAEEIFQIWN' A
#
# COMPACT_ATOMS: atom_id res chain seq x y z
N MET A 1 1.05 11.98 -13.39
CA MET A 1 1.72 10.71 -13.01
C MET A 1 1.46 10.49 -11.53
N LYS A 2 1.26 9.25 -11.07
CA LYS A 2 1.09 8.90 -9.66
C LYS A 2 2.08 7.79 -9.33
N ILE A 3 2.67 7.82 -8.13
CA ILE A 3 3.57 6.75 -7.66
C ILE A 3 3.02 6.19 -6.35
N LEU A 4 2.91 4.87 -6.30
CA LEU A 4 2.41 4.17 -5.13
C LEU A 4 3.49 3.27 -4.52
N GLY A 5 3.89 3.60 -3.30
CA GLY A 5 4.74 2.73 -2.49
C GLY A 5 3.89 1.76 -1.68
N ILE A 6 4.06 0.44 -1.89
CA ILE A 6 3.33 -0.58 -1.13
C ILE A 6 4.27 -1.30 -0.16
N CYS A 7 3.98 -1.24 1.14
CA CYS A 7 4.66 -2.04 2.16
C CYS A 7 3.80 -3.25 2.53
N SER A 8 4.23 -4.44 2.10
CA SER A 8 3.58 -5.72 2.41
C SER A 8 4.02 -6.33 3.74
N SER A 9 5.01 -5.74 4.42
CA SER A 9 5.48 -6.26 5.70
C SER A 9 4.39 -6.08 6.77
N PRO A 10 3.98 -7.15 7.47
CA PRO A 10 2.99 -7.06 8.54
C PRO A 10 3.55 -6.46 9.83
N ARG A 11 4.88 -6.30 9.92
CA ARG A 11 5.56 -5.80 11.13
C ARG A 11 5.91 -4.33 10.98
N GLU A 12 5.44 -3.52 11.94
CA GLU A 12 5.93 -2.16 12.12
C GLU A 12 7.44 -2.18 12.37
N LYS A 13 8.14 -1.13 11.89
CA LYS A 13 9.60 -0.96 12.01
C LYS A 13 10.47 -2.07 11.38
N SER A 14 9.91 -2.90 10.52
CA SER A 14 10.70 -3.79 9.67
C SER A 14 11.54 -3.01 8.66
N ASN A 15 12.59 -3.63 8.10
CA ASN A 15 13.47 -2.98 7.12
C ASN A 15 12.69 -2.36 5.96
N THR A 16 11.70 -3.07 5.39
CA THR A 16 10.85 -2.54 4.32
C THR A 16 9.96 -1.38 4.77
N HIS A 17 9.43 -1.44 6.00
CA HIS A 17 8.63 -0.36 6.57
C HIS A 17 9.43 0.94 6.73
N LEU A 18 10.73 0.83 7.01
CA LEU A 18 11.63 1.98 7.15
C LEU A 18 12.21 2.43 5.80
N ALA A 19 12.56 1.49 4.92
CA ALA A 19 13.18 1.80 3.63
C ALA A 19 12.20 2.46 2.65
N LEU A 20 10.94 2.02 2.62
CA LEU A 20 9.98 2.51 1.64
C LEU A 20 9.74 4.03 1.72
N PRO A 21 9.48 4.65 2.90
CA PRO A 21 9.36 6.10 3.00
C PRO A 21 10.59 6.86 2.50
N ILE A 22 11.79 6.34 2.78
CA ILE A 22 13.06 6.94 2.37
C ILE A 22 13.20 6.87 0.84
N SER A 23 12.93 5.71 0.23
CA SER A 23 12.98 5.55 -1.23
C SER A 23 11.96 6.41 -1.97
N MET A 24 10.88 6.81 -1.30
CA MET A 24 9.80 7.61 -1.86
C MET A 24 9.99 9.13 -1.66
N GLU A 25 11.00 9.56 -0.90
CA GLU A 25 11.17 10.96 -0.49
C GLU A 25 11.39 11.90 -1.68
N GLU A 26 12.24 11.52 -2.64
CA GLU A 26 12.49 12.34 -3.84
C GLU A 26 11.25 12.41 -4.74
N ALA A 27 10.54 11.29 -4.92
CA ALA A 27 9.31 11.25 -5.72
C ALA A 27 8.24 12.22 -5.17
N LYS A 28 8.12 12.35 -3.85
CA LYS A 28 7.17 13.28 -3.22
C LYS A 28 7.46 14.76 -3.50
N LYS A 29 8.71 15.13 -3.82
CA LYS A 29 9.08 16.51 -4.13
C LYS A 29 8.64 16.92 -5.53
N GLU A 30 8.56 15.96 -6.45
CA GLU A 30 8.30 16.22 -7.87
C GLU A 30 6.92 15.76 -8.35
N ILE A 31 6.29 14.81 -7.65
CA ILE A 31 5.06 14.15 -8.08
C ILE A 31 4.00 14.26 -6.98
N GLU A 32 3.01 15.14 -7.22
CA GLU A 32 1.92 15.48 -6.29
C GLU A 32 1.04 14.27 -5.90
N GLY A 33 0.98 13.23 -6.75
CA GLY A 33 0.21 12.00 -6.52
C GLY A 33 1.01 10.85 -5.91
N THR A 34 1.95 11.15 -5.02
CA THR A 34 2.82 10.15 -4.40
C THR A 34 2.30 9.69 -3.04
N GLU A 35 1.97 8.40 -2.92
CA GLU A 35 1.34 7.84 -1.72
C GLU A 35 2.02 6.56 -1.23
N ILE A 36 1.87 6.26 0.06
CA ILE A 36 2.37 5.03 0.68
C ILE A 36 1.23 4.28 1.33
N ILE A 37 1.08 3.00 0.98
CA ILE A 37 0.10 2.10 1.57
C ILE A 37 0.80 1.04 2.41
N LEU A 38 0.36 0.90 3.65
CA LEU A 38 0.85 -0.09 4.60
C LEU A 38 -0.17 -1.23 4.71
N LEU A 39 0.08 -2.33 3.99
CA LEU A 39 -0.84 -3.48 3.98
C LEU A 39 -0.95 -4.13 5.36
N GLY A 40 0.10 -4.10 6.17
CA GLY A 40 0.07 -4.59 7.56
C GLY A 40 -0.92 -3.85 8.48
N LYS A 41 -1.43 -2.68 8.08
CA LYS A 41 -2.46 -1.94 8.81
C LYS A 41 -3.87 -2.13 8.26
N LYS A 42 -4.02 -2.84 7.15
CA LYS A 42 -5.30 -3.10 6.48
C LYS A 42 -5.79 -4.49 6.90
N THR A 43 -7.09 -4.64 7.12
CA THR A 43 -7.69 -5.94 7.44
C THR A 43 -8.00 -6.65 6.13
N ILE A 44 -7.18 -7.61 5.74
CA ILE A 44 -7.43 -8.43 4.55
C ILE A 44 -8.17 -9.69 5.01
N ASN A 45 -9.45 -9.82 4.64
CA ASN A 45 -10.17 -11.07 4.83
C ASN A 45 -9.50 -12.17 4.01
N GLN A 46 -9.19 -13.31 4.65
CA GLN A 46 -8.62 -14.45 3.93
C GLN A 46 -9.63 -14.98 2.91
N CYS A 47 -9.12 -15.40 1.75
CA CYS A 47 -9.91 -16.12 0.78
C CYS A 47 -10.24 -17.51 1.34
N VAL A 48 -11.53 -17.83 1.42
CA VAL A 48 -11.99 -19.16 1.79
C VAL A 48 -12.38 -19.89 0.51
N GLU A 49 -11.72 -21.01 0.22
CA GLU A 49 -12.04 -21.88 -0.93
C GLU A 49 -12.04 -21.15 -2.30
N GLY A 50 -11.10 -20.22 -2.50
CA GLY A 50 -11.01 -19.44 -3.74
C GLY A 50 -12.03 -18.30 -3.86
N ASN A 51 -12.94 -18.17 -2.90
CA ASN A 51 -13.83 -17.02 -2.76
C ASN A 51 -13.20 -16.00 -1.81
N CYS A 52 -12.64 -14.95 -2.38
CA CYS A 52 -12.15 -13.81 -1.63
C CYS A 52 -13.31 -12.84 -1.38
N SER A 53 -13.81 -12.78 -0.14
CA SER A 53 -14.72 -11.70 0.27
C SER A 53 -13.89 -10.46 0.52
N VAL A 54 -13.64 -9.70 -0.55
CA VAL A 54 -12.95 -8.42 -0.43
C VAL A 54 -13.94 -7.46 0.23
N ASN A 55 -13.97 -7.40 1.58
CA ASN A 55 -14.38 -6.17 2.25
C ASN A 55 -13.28 -5.18 1.91
N ASN A 56 -13.54 -4.37 0.89
CA ASN A 56 -12.53 -3.84 0.01
C ASN A 56 -11.93 -2.54 0.55
N ASP A 57 -11.23 -2.64 1.68
CA ASP A 57 -10.30 -1.58 2.12
C ASP A 57 -9.14 -1.42 1.13
N ALA A 58 -9.00 -2.37 0.20
CA ALA A 58 -8.12 -2.33 -0.95
C ALA A 58 -8.77 -1.66 -2.19
N GLU A 59 -10.07 -1.34 -2.19
CA GLU A 59 -10.74 -0.71 -3.33
C GLU A 59 -10.15 0.66 -3.59
N GLU A 60 -9.88 1.42 -2.51
CA GLU A 60 -9.15 2.68 -2.54
C GLU A 60 -7.82 2.55 -3.31
N ILE A 61 -7.11 1.42 -3.15
CA ILE A 61 -5.83 1.16 -3.82
C ILE A 61 -6.03 1.02 -5.34
N PHE A 62 -7.09 0.32 -5.76
CA PHE A 62 -7.39 0.07 -7.17
C PHE A 62 -8.12 1.25 -7.85
N GLN A 63 -8.86 2.08 -7.10
CA GLN A 63 -9.58 3.26 -7.61
C GLN A 63 -8.65 4.44 -7.93
N ILE A 64 -7.44 4.51 -7.36
CA ILE A 64 -6.46 5.60 -7.62
C ILE A 64 -6.01 5.67 -9.10
N TRP A 65 -6.28 4.61 -9.89
CA TRP A 65 -5.79 4.43 -11.26
C TRP A 65 -6.86 4.58 -12.36
N ASN A 66 -8.12 4.85 -12.00
CA ASN A 66 -9.17 5.27 -12.95
C ASN A 66 -9.30 6.79 -12.97
#